data_AF-F7NMN2-F1
#
_entry.id   AF-F7NMN2-F1
#
_cell.length_a   1.000
_cell.length_b   1.000
_cell.length_c   1.000
_cell.angle_alpha   90.00
_cell.angle_beta   90.00
_cell.angle_gamma   90.00
#
_symmetry.space_group_name_H-M   'P 1'
#
loop_
_entity.id
_entity.type
_entity.pdbx_description
1 polymer ?
#
loop_
_entity_poly.entity_id
_entity_poly.type
_entity_poly.pdbx_seq_one_letter_code
_entity_poly.pdbx_strand_id
1 'polypeptide(L)'
;MASSVIEPLKNIHEEISETDDMFIIMQKLCTLNIQNLEQTTKVNDCRELGRAVDIIAGAGQLLFFAMAGSGGLAMDACNKFMRTGIPCMVQTDSHWQAMYASLMKENDVVIAFSHSGSNKELIESITIARNKKAKVIAITGSPISPIAKVSDVVLVSYGKETMFRSEAMGSRVTALLVTDCLYTGVCLQRKDTTLQVLEKLRDSIARKRY
;
A
#
# COMPACT_ATOMS: atom_id res chain seq x y z
N MET A 1 1.79 -1.00 -35.82
CA MET A 1 1.09 -2.27 -36.17
C MET A 1 0.80 -2.97 -34.85
N ALA A 2 -0.39 -3.28 -34.37
CA ALA A 2 -1.76 -3.13 -34.87
C ALA A 2 -2.62 -2.58 -33.71
N SER A 3 -3.48 -1.59 -33.98
CA SER A 3 -4.52 -1.17 -33.04
C SER A 3 -5.61 -2.24 -33.08
N SER A 4 -5.53 -3.24 -32.21
CA SER A 4 -6.62 -4.20 -32.05
C SER A 4 -7.82 -3.44 -31.49
N VAL A 5 -8.93 -3.45 -32.23
CA VAL A 5 -10.22 -2.89 -31.78
C VAL A 5 -10.62 -3.62 -30.51
N ILE A 6 -10.50 -2.93 -29.37
CA ILE A 6 -10.82 -3.48 -28.05
C ILE A 6 -12.35 -3.49 -27.90
N GLU A 7 -12.92 -4.61 -27.49
CA GLU A 7 -14.35 -4.69 -27.15
C GLU A 7 -14.63 -3.81 -25.91
N PRO A 8 -15.54 -2.82 -25.98
CA PRO A 8 -15.73 -1.82 -24.92
C PRO A 8 -15.97 -2.38 -23.51
N LEU A 9 -16.58 -3.56 -23.39
CA LEU A 9 -16.89 -4.23 -22.13
C LEU A 9 -15.66 -4.76 -21.38
N LYS A 10 -14.62 -5.17 -22.11
CA LYS A 10 -13.38 -5.66 -21.48
C LYS A 10 -12.67 -4.57 -20.68
N ASN A 11 -12.95 -3.30 -20.96
CA ASN A 11 -12.48 -2.16 -20.16
C ASN A 11 -13.20 -2.02 -18.81
N ILE A 12 -14.38 -2.64 -18.63
CA ILE A 12 -15.12 -2.61 -17.37
C ILE A 12 -14.63 -3.77 -16.48
N HIS A 13 -14.75 -5.01 -16.95
CA HIS A 13 -14.17 -6.18 -16.28
C HIS A 13 -14.10 -7.39 -17.22
N GLU A 14 -12.90 -7.94 -17.44
CA GLU A 14 -12.68 -8.99 -18.46
C GLU A 14 -13.37 -10.34 -18.19
N GLU A 15 -13.59 -10.69 -16.92
CA GLU A 15 -14.26 -11.94 -16.56
C GLU A 15 -15.79 -11.81 -16.41
N ILE A 16 -16.35 -10.59 -16.56
CA ILE A 16 -17.80 -10.33 -16.47
C ILE A 16 -18.41 -10.27 -17.88
N SER A 17 -19.50 -11.02 -18.07
CA SER A 17 -20.35 -10.99 -19.26
C SER A 17 -21.48 -9.96 -19.09
N GLU A 18 -21.97 -9.37 -20.19
CA GLU A 18 -23.19 -8.54 -20.17
C GLU A 18 -24.42 -9.30 -19.68
N THR A 19 -24.42 -10.63 -19.85
CA THR A 19 -25.50 -11.52 -19.44
C THR A 19 -25.37 -12.02 -18.02
N ASP A 20 -24.29 -11.69 -17.31
CA ASP A 20 -24.14 -12.06 -15.90
C ASP A 20 -25.12 -11.24 -15.06
N ASP A 21 -25.90 -11.91 -14.21
CA ASP A 21 -26.65 -11.23 -13.17
C ASP A 21 -25.73 -10.77 -12.02
N MET A 22 -26.27 -9.95 -11.12
CA MET A 22 -25.50 -9.43 -9.99
C MET A 22 -24.95 -10.50 -9.04
N PHE A 23 -25.60 -11.67 -8.95
CA PHE A 23 -25.12 -12.78 -8.13
C PHE A 23 -23.88 -13.43 -8.75
N ILE A 24 -23.91 -13.68 -10.06
CA ILE A 24 -22.76 -14.21 -10.81
C ILE A 24 -21.59 -13.21 -10.76
N ILE A 25 -21.85 -11.91 -10.95
CA ILE A 25 -20.82 -10.86 -10.84
C ILE A 25 -20.16 -10.91 -9.45
N MET A 26 -20.95 -10.98 -8.38
CA MET A 26 -20.44 -11.05 -7.02
C MET A 26 -19.56 -12.31 -6.80
N GLN A 27 -20.01 -13.48 -7.27
CA GLN A 27 -19.24 -14.72 -7.15
C GLN A 27 -17.91 -14.68 -7.91
N LYS A 28 -17.90 -14.15 -9.14
CA LYS A 28 -16.68 -14.00 -9.95
C LYS A 28 -15.68 -13.06 -9.29
N LEU A 29 -16.13 -11.89 -8.84
CA LEU A 29 -15.27 -10.93 -8.13
C LEU A 29 -14.73 -11.49 -6.81
N CYS A 30 -15.55 -12.22 -6.05
CA CYS A 30 -15.12 -12.88 -4.81
C CYS A 30 -14.03 -13.92 -5.08
N THR A 31 -14.27 -14.83 -6.03
CA THR A 31 -13.32 -15.88 -6.42
C THR A 31 -11.98 -15.29 -6.85
N LEU A 32 -12.03 -14.24 -7.67
CA LEU A 32 -10.85 -13.54 -8.16
C LEU A 32 -10.05 -12.85 -7.05
N ASN A 33 -10.73 -12.24 -6.07
CA ASN A 33 -10.07 -11.63 -4.92
C ASN A 33 -9.43 -12.68 -4.01
N ILE A 34 -10.08 -13.83 -3.78
CA ILE A 34 -9.49 -14.96 -3.04
C ILE A 34 -8.18 -15.40 -3.71
N GLN A 35 -8.21 -15.61 -5.04
CA GLN A 35 -7.01 -16.00 -5.80
C GLN A 35 -5.89 -14.95 -5.68
N ASN A 36 -6.21 -13.66 -5.82
CA ASN A 36 -5.20 -12.59 -5.69
C ASN A 36 -4.59 -12.54 -4.29
N LEU A 37 -5.38 -12.75 -3.23
CA LEU A 37 -4.90 -12.80 -1.85
C LEU A 37 -3.98 -14.01 -1.64
N GLU A 38 -4.36 -15.19 -2.12
CA GLU A 38 -3.51 -16.39 -2.05
C GLU A 38 -2.19 -16.23 -2.83
N GLN A 39 -2.22 -15.56 -3.98
CA GLN A 39 -0.98 -15.29 -4.71
C GLN A 39 -0.13 -14.25 -3.98
N THR A 40 -0.74 -13.21 -3.43
CA THR A 40 -0.05 -12.18 -2.63
C THR A 40 0.73 -12.81 -1.47
N THR A 41 0.15 -13.78 -0.75
CA THR A 41 0.88 -14.45 0.35
C THR A 41 2.01 -15.34 -0.16
N LYS A 42 1.89 -15.95 -1.34
CA LYS A 42 2.94 -16.81 -1.93
C LYS A 42 4.13 -16.02 -2.47
N VAL A 43 3.90 -14.84 -3.07
CA VAL A 43 4.97 -14.06 -3.73
C VAL A 43 5.79 -13.21 -2.77
N ASN A 44 5.28 -12.93 -1.57
CA ASN A 44 6.01 -12.16 -0.56
C ASN A 44 6.83 -13.08 0.35
N ASP A 45 8.15 -12.88 0.37
CA ASP A 45 9.05 -13.58 1.28
C ASP A 45 8.77 -13.15 2.74
N CYS A 46 8.57 -14.14 3.62
CA CYS A 46 8.35 -13.89 5.05
C CYS A 46 9.50 -13.13 5.72
N ARG A 47 10.74 -13.28 5.21
CA ARG A 47 11.92 -12.56 5.70
C ARG A 47 11.87 -11.08 5.34
N GLU A 48 11.44 -10.74 4.13
CA GLU A 48 11.28 -9.35 3.72
C GLU A 48 10.10 -8.67 4.44
N LEU A 49 9.01 -9.42 4.69
CA LEU A 49 7.93 -8.95 5.57
C LEU A 49 8.43 -8.68 7.00
N GLY A 50 9.21 -9.59 7.58
CA GLY A 50 9.82 -9.40 8.90
C GLY A 50 10.76 -8.19 8.94
N ARG A 51 11.62 -8.05 7.91
CA ARG A 51 12.51 -6.91 7.76
C ARG A 51 11.77 -5.58 7.63
N ALA A 52 10.65 -5.55 6.89
CA ALA A 52 9.79 -4.36 6.83
C ALA A 52 9.20 -4.01 8.20
N VAL A 53 8.72 -5.02 8.94
CA VAL A 53 8.19 -4.84 10.30
C VAL A 53 9.26 -4.26 11.24
N ASP A 54 10.49 -4.79 11.21
CA ASP A 54 11.61 -4.27 12.02
C ASP A 54 11.95 -2.81 11.68
N ILE A 55 12.03 -2.48 10.39
CA ILE A 55 12.29 -1.11 9.91
C ILE A 55 11.20 -0.16 10.42
N ILE A 56 9.93 -0.55 10.30
CA ILE A 56 8.80 0.28 10.71
C ILE A 56 8.76 0.42 12.23
N ALA A 57 9.00 -0.65 12.98
CA ALA A 57 8.96 -0.63 14.44
C ALA A 57 10.03 0.29 15.06
N GLY A 58 11.17 0.45 14.39
CA GLY A 58 12.25 1.37 14.76
C GLY A 58 12.12 2.80 14.20
N ALA A 59 11.07 3.09 13.44
CA ALA A 59 10.95 4.36 12.73
C ALA A 59 10.76 5.58 13.64
N GLY A 60 11.41 6.69 13.31
CA GLY A 60 11.17 7.99 13.93
C GLY A 60 9.82 8.60 13.53
N GLN A 61 9.45 8.41 12.26
CA GLN A 61 8.14 8.75 11.70
C GLN A 61 7.89 7.93 10.43
N LEU A 62 6.60 7.78 10.08
CA LEU A 62 6.13 7.13 8.86
C LEU A 62 5.52 8.16 7.91
N LEU A 63 6.04 8.23 6.69
CA LEU A 63 5.44 9.01 5.61
C LEU A 63 4.84 8.06 4.58
N PHE A 64 3.53 8.12 4.42
CA PHE A 64 2.80 7.32 3.45
C PHE A 64 2.66 8.11 2.15
N PHE A 65 3.41 7.72 1.12
CA PHE A 65 3.39 8.37 -0.19
C PHE A 65 2.59 7.55 -1.18
N ALA A 66 1.71 8.22 -1.92
CA ALA A 66 0.89 7.58 -2.94
C ALA A 66 0.41 8.63 -3.95
N MET A 67 0.07 8.21 -5.17
CA MET A 67 -0.51 9.09 -6.18
C MET A 67 -1.92 8.63 -6.55
N ALA A 68 -2.80 9.58 -6.88
CA ALA A 68 -4.15 9.34 -7.39
C ALA A 68 -4.93 8.27 -6.59
N GLY A 69 -5.41 7.22 -7.26
CA GLY A 69 -6.23 6.17 -6.65
C GLY A 69 -5.58 5.37 -5.52
N SER A 70 -4.25 5.44 -5.37
CA SER A 70 -3.54 4.79 -4.26
C SER A 70 -3.57 5.62 -2.96
N GLY A 71 -3.99 6.90 -3.02
CA GLY A 71 -4.08 7.76 -1.84
C GLY A 71 -5.01 7.22 -0.74
N GLY A 72 -6.08 6.51 -1.11
CA GLY A 72 -6.96 5.86 -0.14
C GLY A 72 -6.28 4.75 0.67
N LEU A 73 -5.36 4.00 0.06
CA LEU A 73 -4.57 2.97 0.74
C LEU A 73 -3.59 3.62 1.74
N ALA A 74 -2.93 4.71 1.33
CA ALA A 74 -2.05 5.47 2.21
C ALA A 74 -2.80 6.05 3.42
N MET A 75 -4.03 6.53 3.21
CA MET A 75 -4.86 7.05 4.30
C MET A 75 -5.32 5.95 5.27
N ASP A 76 -5.75 4.80 4.75
CA ASP A 76 -6.08 3.64 5.58
C ASP A 76 -4.87 3.19 6.42
N ALA A 77 -3.70 3.05 5.78
CA ALA A 77 -2.46 2.71 6.46
C ALA A 77 -2.14 3.70 7.58
N CYS A 78 -2.14 5.01 7.30
CA CYS A 78 -1.86 6.02 8.31
C CYS A 78 -2.85 5.99 9.48
N ASN A 79 -4.14 5.76 9.23
CA ASN A 79 -5.15 5.62 10.29
C ASN A 79 -4.86 4.40 11.21
N LYS A 80 -4.42 3.27 10.62
CA LYS A 80 -4.01 2.09 11.38
C LYS A 80 -2.73 2.36 12.17
N PHE A 81 -1.68 2.81 11.49
CA PHE A 81 -0.35 2.98 12.08
C PHE A 81 -0.29 4.05 13.17
N MET A 82 -1.20 5.03 13.21
CA MET A 82 -1.33 5.97 14.33
C MET A 82 -1.49 5.24 15.68
N ARG A 83 -2.10 4.04 15.69
CA ARG A 83 -2.32 3.21 16.88
C ARG A 83 -1.05 2.57 17.43
N THR A 84 0.04 2.56 16.66
CA THR A 84 1.36 2.05 17.08
C THR A 84 2.16 3.08 17.89
N GLY A 85 1.66 4.32 17.96
CA GLY A 85 2.34 5.45 18.60
C GLY A 85 3.46 6.05 17.76
N ILE A 86 3.71 5.55 16.55
CA ILE A 86 4.68 6.13 15.63
C ILE A 86 4.02 7.34 14.93
N PRO A 87 4.65 8.53 14.94
CA PRO A 87 4.15 9.67 14.19
C PRO A 87 3.99 9.33 12.71
N CYS A 88 2.84 9.64 12.13
CA CYS A 88 2.52 9.27 10.75
C CYS A 88 1.86 10.41 9.98
N MET A 89 2.14 10.48 8.68
CA MET A 89 1.56 11.45 7.77
C MET A 89 1.33 10.84 6.39
N VAL A 90 0.31 11.30 5.68
CA VAL A 90 0.02 10.94 4.29
C VAL A 90 0.34 12.11 3.39
N GLN A 91 0.97 11.87 2.25
CA GLN A 91 1.14 12.88 1.20
C GLN A 91 0.79 12.29 -0.16
N THR A 92 -0.17 12.94 -0.84
CA THR A 92 -0.67 12.52 -2.17
C THR A 92 -0.36 13.52 -3.28
N ASP A 93 0.29 14.63 -2.95
CA ASP A 93 0.77 15.62 -3.88
C ASP A 93 2.29 15.47 -4.04
N SER A 94 2.78 15.45 -5.28
CA SER A 94 4.18 15.18 -5.59
C SER A 94 5.13 16.28 -5.12
N HIS A 95 4.73 17.55 -5.16
CA HIS A 95 5.55 18.64 -4.64
C HIS A 95 5.70 18.53 -3.12
N TRP A 96 4.61 18.25 -2.42
CA TRP A 96 4.66 18.03 -0.97
C TRP A 96 5.48 16.78 -0.61
N GLN A 97 5.34 15.68 -1.35
CA GLN A 97 6.17 14.49 -1.16
C GLN A 97 7.67 14.82 -1.27
N ALA A 98 8.08 15.57 -2.30
CA ALA A 98 9.47 16.00 -2.48
C ALA A 98 9.96 16.93 -1.36
N MET A 99 9.12 17.87 -0.91
CA MET A 99 9.44 18.77 0.20
C MET A 99 9.64 18.00 1.51
N TYR A 100 8.72 17.11 1.87
CA TYR A 100 8.85 16.27 3.05
C TYR A 100 10.05 15.35 2.96
N ALA A 101 10.24 14.67 1.81
CA ALA A 101 11.38 13.80 1.55
C ALA A 101 12.73 14.51 1.78
N SER A 102 12.82 15.78 1.40
CA SER A 102 14.03 16.60 1.57
C SER A 102 14.37 16.91 3.03
N LEU A 103 13.40 16.78 3.94
CA LEU A 103 13.52 17.05 5.37
C LEU A 103 13.62 15.79 6.24
N MET A 104 13.53 14.60 5.61
CA MET A 104 13.60 13.32 6.33
C MET A 104 14.99 13.08 6.94
N LYS A 105 15.02 12.19 7.92
CA LYS A 105 16.20 11.75 8.66
C LYS A 105 16.44 10.25 8.48
N GLU A 106 17.59 9.78 8.92
CA GLU A 106 18.06 8.39 8.77
C GLU A 106 17.12 7.33 9.36
N ASN A 107 16.36 7.67 10.41
CA ASN A 107 15.40 6.75 11.05
C ASN A 107 13.97 6.93 10.53
N ASP A 108 13.73 7.83 9.57
CA ASP A 108 12.40 8.03 9.02
C ASP A 108 12.15 6.99 7.91
N VAL A 109 10.88 6.61 7.74
CA VAL A 109 10.49 5.58 6.78
C VAL A 109 9.42 6.11 5.85
N VAL A 110 9.62 5.94 4.55
CA VAL A 110 8.57 6.09 3.55
C VAL A 110 7.93 4.75 3.27
N ILE A 111 6.61 4.68 3.34
CA ILE A 111 5.83 3.55 2.82
C ILE A 111 5.11 4.04 1.56
N ALA A 112 5.56 3.59 0.40
CA ALA A 112 5.09 4.07 -0.90
C ALA A 112 4.12 3.07 -1.54
N PHE A 113 2.93 3.55 -1.92
CA PHE A 113 1.92 2.75 -2.63
C PHE A 113 1.92 3.11 -4.11
N SER A 114 2.22 2.14 -4.96
CA SER A 114 2.15 2.32 -6.42
C SER A 114 1.96 0.98 -7.11
N HIS A 115 0.74 0.71 -7.61
CA HIS A 115 0.44 -0.56 -8.26
C HIS A 115 1.32 -0.81 -9.51
N SER A 116 1.28 0.09 -10.50
CA SER A 116 2.16 -0.02 -11.69
C SER A 116 3.65 0.19 -11.37
N GLY A 117 3.96 0.76 -10.20
CA GLY A 117 5.31 1.06 -9.76
C GLY A 117 6.08 2.00 -10.71
N SER A 118 5.38 2.73 -11.58
CA SER A 118 5.97 3.48 -12.69
C SER A 118 5.67 4.98 -12.64
N ASN A 119 5.04 5.47 -11.58
CA ASN A 119 4.80 6.91 -11.41
C ASN A 119 6.14 7.65 -11.15
N LYS A 120 6.57 8.43 -12.14
CA LYS A 120 7.86 9.12 -12.12
C LYS A 120 8.00 10.09 -10.94
N GLU A 121 6.99 10.89 -10.65
CA GLU A 121 7.02 11.91 -9.60
C GLU A 121 7.15 11.29 -8.20
N LEU A 122 6.45 10.17 -7.96
CA LEU A 122 6.59 9.39 -6.74
C LEU A 122 7.99 8.79 -6.61
N ILE A 123 8.52 8.22 -7.70
CA ILE A 123 9.88 7.65 -7.76
C ILE A 123 10.94 8.72 -7.46
N GLU A 124 10.79 9.93 -8.00
CA GLU A 124 11.66 11.07 -7.71
C GLU A 124 11.60 11.43 -6.21
N SER A 125 10.40 11.51 -5.64
CA SER A 125 10.21 11.84 -4.22
C SER A 125 10.83 10.81 -3.27
N ILE A 126 10.65 9.51 -3.51
CA ILE A 126 11.28 8.47 -2.66
C ILE A 126 12.80 8.41 -2.86
N THR A 127 13.30 8.77 -4.06
CA THR A 127 14.75 8.87 -4.30
C THR A 127 15.35 10.00 -3.48
N ILE A 128 14.67 11.14 -3.37
CA ILE A 128 15.07 12.24 -2.48
C ILE A 128 15.12 11.75 -1.02
N ALA A 129 14.10 11.02 -0.56
CA ALA A 129 14.07 10.48 0.80
C ALA A 129 15.26 9.56 1.09
N ARG A 130 15.60 8.67 0.15
CA ARG A 130 16.78 7.79 0.27
C ARG A 130 18.09 8.56 0.30
N ASN A 131 18.22 9.64 -0.45
CA ASN A 131 19.39 10.52 -0.39
C ASN A 131 19.55 11.19 0.98
N LYS A 132 18.46 11.29 1.76
CA LYS A 132 18.46 11.70 3.18
C LYS A 132 18.62 10.53 4.16
N LYS A 133 18.96 9.35 3.65
CA LYS A 133 19.14 8.07 4.37
C LYS A 133 17.87 7.48 4.96
N ALA A 134 16.69 8.04 4.67
CA ALA A 134 15.43 7.42 5.05
C ALA A 134 15.27 6.06 4.35
N LYS A 135 14.58 5.13 5.02
CA LYS A 135 14.24 3.83 4.43
C LYS A 135 12.98 3.92 3.60
N VAL A 136 12.93 3.20 2.49
CA VAL A 136 11.77 3.13 1.61
C VAL A 136 11.24 1.71 1.52
N ILE A 137 9.97 1.54 1.84
CA ILE A 137 9.21 0.28 1.67
C ILE A 137 8.18 0.53 0.58
N ALA A 138 8.25 -0.19 -0.53
CA ALA A 138 7.26 -0.09 -1.60
C ALA A 138 6.25 -1.23 -1.53
N ILE A 139 4.96 -0.88 -1.63
CA ILE A 139 3.85 -1.80 -1.88
C ILE A 139 3.40 -1.61 -3.33
N THR A 140 3.67 -2.60 -4.18
CA THR A 140 3.52 -2.49 -5.64
C THR A 140 2.98 -3.77 -6.27
N GLY A 141 2.46 -3.70 -7.50
CA GLY A 141 1.93 -4.86 -8.21
C GLY A 141 3.00 -5.82 -8.74
N SER A 142 4.24 -5.34 -8.90
CA SER A 142 5.33 -6.12 -9.50
C SER A 142 6.68 -5.90 -8.83
N PRO A 143 7.43 -6.97 -8.49
CA PRO A 143 8.73 -6.86 -7.84
C PRO A 143 9.84 -6.34 -8.75
N ILE A 144 9.61 -6.25 -10.06
CA ILE A 144 10.58 -5.75 -11.06
C ILE A 144 10.21 -4.36 -11.59
N SER A 145 9.23 -3.70 -10.97
CA SER A 145 8.78 -2.37 -11.35
C SER A 145 9.85 -1.29 -11.09
N PRO A 146 9.77 -0.11 -11.74
CA PRO A 146 10.72 0.98 -11.50
C PRO A 146 10.83 1.39 -10.03
N ILE A 147 9.72 1.45 -9.28
CA ILE A 147 9.72 1.77 -7.84
C ILE A 147 10.46 0.72 -7.01
N ALA A 148 10.42 -0.56 -7.41
CA ALA A 148 11.09 -1.64 -6.70
C ALA A 148 12.62 -1.47 -6.72
N LYS A 149 13.18 -0.96 -7.84
CA LYS A 149 14.62 -0.72 -8.00
C LYS A 149 15.18 0.35 -7.05
N VAL A 150 14.30 1.25 -6.60
CA VAL A 150 14.66 2.36 -5.72
C VAL A 150 14.13 2.20 -4.30
N SER A 151 13.68 1.01 -3.90
CA SER A 151 13.18 0.74 -2.54
C SER A 151 14.16 -0.14 -1.73
N ASP A 152 14.16 0.00 -0.40
CA ASP A 152 14.94 -0.87 0.51
C ASP A 152 14.27 -2.22 0.74
N VAL A 153 12.93 -2.24 0.76
CA VAL A 153 12.08 -3.43 0.83
C VAL A 153 10.94 -3.29 -0.19
N VAL A 154 10.62 -4.39 -0.88
CA VAL A 154 9.56 -4.44 -1.88
C VAL A 154 8.57 -5.52 -1.48
N LEU A 155 7.31 -5.12 -1.31
CA LEU A 155 6.20 -6.01 -1.01
C LEU A 155 5.20 -5.97 -2.16
N VAL A 156 4.78 -7.14 -2.62
CA VAL A 156 3.96 -7.28 -3.81
C VAL A 156 2.49 -7.39 -3.42
N SER A 157 1.68 -6.40 -3.79
CA SER A 157 0.22 -6.51 -3.77
C SER A 157 -0.26 -7.09 -5.10
N TYR A 158 -0.33 -8.42 -5.19
CA TYR A 158 -0.65 -9.09 -6.45
C TYR A 158 -2.07 -8.73 -6.88
N GLY A 159 -2.21 -8.33 -8.13
CA GLY A 159 -3.49 -8.28 -8.82
C GLY A 159 -3.23 -8.80 -10.21
N LYS A 160 -3.88 -9.89 -10.61
CA LYS A 160 -3.74 -10.46 -11.96
C LYS A 160 -3.89 -9.35 -13.00
N GLU A 161 -2.79 -8.90 -13.59
CA GLU A 161 -2.82 -7.90 -14.65
C GLU A 161 -3.43 -8.56 -15.87
N THR A 162 -4.42 -7.89 -16.41
CA THR A 162 -4.93 -8.19 -17.73
C THR A 162 -4.94 -6.88 -18.51
N MET A 163 -4.75 -6.94 -19.82
CA MET A 163 -4.45 -5.76 -20.65
C MET A 163 -5.48 -4.62 -20.55
N PHE A 164 -6.68 -4.89 -20.01
CA PHE A 164 -7.82 -3.98 -20.04
C PHE A 164 -8.33 -3.59 -18.64
N ARG A 165 -7.63 -3.98 -17.56
CA ARG A 165 -8.02 -3.64 -16.19
C ARG A 165 -7.77 -2.16 -15.87
N SER A 166 -8.82 -1.44 -15.50
CA SER A 166 -8.70 -0.24 -14.67
C SER A 166 -8.00 -0.64 -13.35
N GLU A 167 -6.93 0.08 -12.99
CA GLU A 167 -5.94 -0.21 -11.92
C GLU A 167 -6.50 -0.42 -10.48
N ALA A 168 -7.82 -0.49 -10.28
CA ALA A 168 -8.46 -0.06 -9.04
C ALA A 168 -9.07 -1.14 -8.13
N MET A 169 -9.43 -2.34 -8.58
CA MET A 169 -10.24 -3.25 -7.72
C MET A 169 -9.44 -4.39 -7.05
N GLY A 170 -8.85 -5.30 -7.82
CA GLY A 170 -8.16 -6.48 -7.27
C GLY A 170 -6.85 -6.17 -6.52
N SER A 171 -6.11 -5.15 -6.99
CA SER A 171 -4.84 -4.72 -6.40
C SER A 171 -4.99 -4.03 -5.03
N ARG A 172 -6.15 -3.42 -4.77
CA ARG A 172 -6.37 -2.67 -3.53
C ARG A 172 -6.59 -3.59 -2.34
N VAL A 173 -7.41 -4.64 -2.50
CA VAL A 173 -7.68 -5.62 -1.42
C VAL A 173 -6.39 -6.32 -1.00
N THR A 174 -5.51 -6.64 -1.95
CA THR A 174 -4.21 -7.26 -1.64
C THR A 174 -3.21 -6.29 -1.04
N ALA A 175 -3.21 -5.01 -1.43
CA ALA A 175 -2.42 -3.98 -0.77
C ALA A 175 -2.88 -3.73 0.68
N LEU A 176 -4.18 -3.80 0.94
CA LEU A 176 -4.74 -3.74 2.30
C LEU A 176 -4.28 -4.94 3.14
N LEU A 177 -4.30 -6.17 2.58
CA LEU A 177 -3.76 -7.35 3.27
C LEU A 177 -2.29 -7.15 3.66
N VAL A 178 -1.44 -6.72 2.73
CA VAL A 178 -0.02 -6.47 3.02
C VAL A 178 0.13 -5.42 4.13
N THR A 179 -0.65 -4.34 4.05
CA THR A 179 -0.68 -3.29 5.06
C THR A 179 -1.10 -3.82 6.44
N ASP A 180 -2.11 -4.67 6.49
CA ASP A 180 -2.59 -5.30 7.74
C ASP A 180 -1.54 -6.22 8.34
N CYS A 181 -0.85 -7.02 7.53
CA CYS A 181 0.28 -7.85 7.98
C CYS A 181 1.38 -6.99 8.62
N LEU A 182 1.78 -5.89 7.98
CA LEU A 182 2.78 -4.97 8.52
C LEU A 182 2.30 -4.32 9.83
N TYR A 183 1.08 -3.79 9.84
CA TYR A 183 0.50 -3.15 11.02
C TYR A 183 0.45 -4.12 12.20
N THR A 184 -0.09 -5.32 11.99
CA THR A 184 -0.17 -6.35 13.03
C THR A 184 1.21 -6.76 13.53
N GLY A 185 2.18 -6.97 12.62
CA GLY A 185 3.56 -7.28 13.00
C GLY A 185 4.18 -6.20 13.90
N VAL A 186 4.03 -4.93 13.51
CA VAL A 186 4.54 -3.78 14.29
C VAL A 186 3.83 -3.64 15.63
N CYS A 187 2.51 -3.85 15.68
CA CYS A 187 1.76 -3.86 16.95
C CYS A 187 2.28 -4.94 17.90
N LEU A 188 2.59 -6.15 17.40
CA LEU A 188 3.11 -7.24 18.22
C LEU A 188 4.53 -6.93 18.71
N GLN A 189 5.38 -6.35 17.86
CA GLN A 189 6.75 -5.97 18.24
C GLN A 189 6.78 -4.78 19.23
N ARG A 190 5.83 -3.84 19.11
CA ARG A 190 5.66 -2.68 20.00
C ARG A 190 4.48 -2.87 20.96
N LYS A 191 4.26 -4.08 21.46
CA LYS A 191 3.04 -4.48 22.20
C LYS A 191 2.66 -3.51 23.32
N ASP A 192 3.58 -3.24 24.25
CA ASP A 192 3.25 -2.45 25.44
C ASP A 192 2.92 -0.98 25.08
N THR A 193 3.71 -0.37 24.20
CA THR A 193 3.43 0.98 23.69
C THR A 193 2.11 1.04 22.92
N THR A 194 1.84 0.04 22.06
CA THR A 194 0.61 -0.03 21.27
C THR A 194 -0.62 -0.11 22.18
N LEU A 195 -0.59 -0.96 23.22
CA LEU A 195 -1.70 -1.08 24.18
C LEU A 195 -1.97 0.25 24.91
N GLN A 196 -0.92 0.94 25.36
CA GLN A 196 -1.05 2.26 26.00
C GLN A 196 -1.63 3.32 25.06
N VAL A 197 -1.20 3.33 23.79
CA VAL A 197 -1.71 4.28 22.78
C VAL A 197 -3.17 3.99 22.46
N LEU A 198 -3.55 2.72 22.31
CA LEU A 198 -4.94 2.32 22.06
C LEU A 198 -5.88 2.77 23.18
N GLU A 199 -5.46 2.65 24.44
CA GLU A 199 -6.23 3.13 25.60
C GLU A 199 -6.42 4.66 25.53
N LYS A 200 -5.33 5.42 25.34
CA LYS A 200 -5.39 6.89 25.21
C LYS A 200 -6.30 7.34 24.06
N LEU A 201 -6.21 6.67 22.91
CA LEU A 201 -7.05 6.97 21.75
C LEU A 201 -8.52 6.66 22.03
N ARG A 202 -8.80 5.52 22.69
CA ARG A 202 -10.16 5.12 23.07
C ARG A 202 -10.79 6.17 24.00
N ASP A 203 -10.08 6.62 25.01
CA ASP A 203 -10.57 7.64 25.95
C ASP A 203 -10.84 8.98 25.24
N SER A 204 -9.95 9.36 24.33
CA SER A 204 -10.06 10.61 23.57
C SER A 204 -11.25 10.59 22.60
N ILE A 205 -11.52 9.44 21.97
CA ILE A 205 -12.63 9.28 21.02
C ILE A 205 -13.95 9.03 21.74
N ALA A 206 -13.95 8.37 22.91
CA ALA A 206 -15.15 8.15 23.70
C ALA A 206 -15.84 9.47 24.04
N ARG A 207 -15.07 10.53 24.30
CA ARG A 207 -15.58 11.90 24.53
C ARG A 207 -16.25 12.54 23.31
N LYS A 208 -16.10 11.96 22.12
CA LYS A 208 -16.74 12.42 20.88
C LYS A 208 -18.03 11.66 20.55
N ARG A 209 -18.42 10.68 21.36
CA ARG A 209 -19.68 9.95 21.20
C ARG A 209 -20.74 10.59 22.09
N TYR A 210 -21.93 10.82 21.53
CA TYR A 210 -23.12 11.18 22.30
C TYR A 210 -23.69 9.94 22.98
#